data_AF-A0A822CKQ9-F1
#
_entry.id   AF-A0A822CKQ9-F1
#
_cell.length_a   1.000
_cell.length_b   1.000
_cell.length_c   1.000
_cell.angle_alpha   90.00
_cell.angle_beta   90.00
_cell.angle_gamma   90.00
#
_symmetry.space_group_name_H-M   'P 1'
#
loop_
_entity.id
_entity.type
_entity.pdbx_description
1 polymer ?
#
loop_
_entity_poly.entity_id
_entity_poly.type
_entity_poly.pdbx_seq_one_letter_code
_entity_poly.pdbx_strand_id
1 'polypeptide(L)'
;MASVSHVTNPSPNNSSITHPSHIVVSEDLKQAAIDHLAYLKEYYDHPEYVQKQACEYAVYRYEMFWLPFLAEVGDLEIVPPLDVLFVWHSHMLAPTS
;
A
#
# COMPACT_ATOMS: atom_id res chain seq x y z
N MET A 1 -24.13 -24.96 -5.26
CA MET A 1 -22.88 -25.46 -4.65
C MET A 1 -21.82 -25.45 -5.73
N ALA A 2 -21.01 -24.40 -5.79
CA ALA A 2 -19.90 -24.29 -6.73
C ALA A 2 -18.61 -24.38 -5.90
N SER A 3 -17.87 -25.47 -6.09
CA SER A 3 -16.57 -25.68 -5.45
C SER A 3 -15.55 -24.70 -6.04
N VAL A 4 -15.03 -23.80 -5.21
CA VAL A 4 -13.85 -22.99 -5.54
C VAL A 4 -12.64 -23.86 -5.26
N SER A 5 -11.94 -24.27 -6.31
CA SER A 5 -10.68 -25.00 -6.20
C SER A 5 -9.61 -24.09 -5.63
N HIS A 6 -9.18 -24.33 -4.39
CA HIS A 6 -7.97 -23.73 -3.84
C HIS A 6 -6.77 -24.17 -4.69
N VAL A 7 -6.27 -23.26 -5.53
CA VAL A 7 -4.95 -23.41 -6.16
C VAL A 7 -3.92 -23.12 -5.08
N THR A 8 -3.42 -24.17 -4.42
CA THR A 8 -2.25 -24.06 -3.55
C THR A 8 -1.02 -23.89 -4.42
N ASN A 9 -0.62 -22.64 -4.69
CA ASN A 9 0.66 -22.36 -5.31
C ASN A 9 1.76 -22.76 -4.31
N PRO A 10 2.73 -23.63 -4.68
CA PRO A 10 3.82 -23.99 -3.78
C PRO A 10 4.62 -22.74 -3.42
N SER A 11 4.88 -22.57 -2.12
CA SER A 11 5.68 -21.46 -1.60
C SER A 11 7.04 -21.45 -2.32
N PRO A 12 7.44 -20.33 -2.98
CA PRO A 12 8.69 -20.30 -3.70
C PRO A 12 9.84 -20.47 -2.70
N ASN A 13 10.76 -21.37 -3.05
CA ASN A 13 12.03 -21.60 -2.34
C ASN A 13 12.59 -20.31 -1.76
N ASN A 14 12.98 -20.35 -0.48
CA ASN A 14 13.65 -19.25 0.23
C ASN A 14 15.11 -19.05 -0.26
N SER A 15 15.35 -18.95 -1.56
CA SER A 15 16.66 -18.59 -2.08
C SER A 15 17.02 -17.18 -1.59
N SER A 16 18.03 -17.09 -0.73
CA SER A 16 18.54 -15.82 -0.21
C SER A 16 18.82 -14.85 -1.37
N ILE A 17 18.22 -13.66 -1.32
CA ILE A 17 18.47 -12.58 -2.28
C ILE A 17 19.88 -12.05 -2.02
N THR A 18 20.87 -12.57 -2.76
CA THR A 18 22.30 -12.19 -2.63
C THR A 18 22.77 -11.22 -3.72
N HIS A 19 21.97 -11.01 -4.76
CA HIS A 19 22.27 -10.12 -5.88
C HIS A 19 20.99 -9.46 -6.40
N PRO A 20 21.00 -8.18 -6.84
CA PRO A 20 19.80 -7.48 -7.32
C PRO A 20 19.06 -8.18 -8.46
N SER A 21 19.77 -8.93 -9.31
CA SER A 21 19.16 -9.71 -10.40
C SER A 21 18.30 -10.88 -9.92
N HIS A 22 18.34 -11.24 -8.64
CA HIS A 22 17.47 -12.27 -8.04
C HIS A 22 16.15 -11.69 -7.55
N ILE A 23 15.99 -10.36 -7.57
CA ILE A 23 14.72 -9.72 -7.25
C ILE A 23 13.75 -10.03 -8.39
N VAL A 24 12.81 -10.93 -8.11
CA VAL A 24 11.70 -11.22 -9.02
C VAL A 24 10.62 -10.19 -8.75
N VAL A 25 10.35 -9.33 -9.72
CA VAL A 25 9.23 -8.40 -9.68
C VAL A 25 8.04 -9.08 -10.34
N SER A 26 7.00 -9.38 -9.56
CA SER A 26 5.76 -9.98 -10.05
C SER A 26 4.79 -8.96 -10.68
N GLU A 27 5.01 -7.68 -10.42
CA GLU A 27 4.16 -6.57 -10.88
C GLU A 27 4.61 -6.00 -12.23
N ASP A 28 3.65 -5.54 -13.04
CA ASP A 28 3.94 -4.70 -14.21
C ASP A 28 4.33 -3.30 -13.73
N LEU A 29 5.63 -3.04 -13.64
CA LEU A 29 6.17 -1.75 -13.19
C LEU A 29 5.70 -0.55 -14.02
N LYS A 30 5.44 -0.74 -15.31
CA LYS A 30 4.96 0.35 -16.17
C LYS A 30 3.52 0.70 -15.79
N GLN A 31 2.66 -0.31 -15.67
CA GLN A 31 1.28 -0.09 -15.27
C GLN A 31 1.20 0.46 -13.84
N ALA A 32 1.97 -0.11 -12.90
CA ALA A 32 2.05 0.36 -11.52
C ALA A 32 2.49 1.83 -11.42
N ALA A 33 3.44 2.27 -12.26
CA ALA A 33 3.85 3.67 -12.30
C ALA A 33 2.74 4.61 -12.82
N ILE A 34 1.96 4.17 -13.82
CA ILE A 34 0.81 4.92 -14.34
C ILE A 34 -0.27 5.03 -13.27
N ASP A 35 -0.59 3.92 -12.60
CA ASP A 35 -1.61 3.89 -11.54
C ASP A 35 -1.19 4.77 -10.36
N HIS A 36 0.09 4.75 -9.99
CA HIS A 36 0.64 5.62 -8.96
C HIS A 36 0.52 7.10 -9.33
N LEU A 37 0.80 7.47 -10.60
CA LEU A 37 0.60 8.86 -11.07
C LEU A 37 -0.87 9.28 -11.04
N ALA A 38 -1.79 8.38 -11.39
CA ALA A 38 -3.23 8.64 -11.33
C ALA A 38 -3.68 8.89 -9.88
N TYR A 39 -3.21 8.08 -8.93
CA TYR A 39 -3.44 8.29 -7.51
C TYR A 39 -2.91 9.65 -7.02
N LEU A 40 -1.67 10.01 -7.35
CA LEU A 40 -1.11 11.30 -6.95
C LEU A 40 -1.94 12.44 -7.51
N LYS A 41 -2.34 12.36 -8.77
CA LYS A 41 -3.20 13.35 -9.39
C LYS A 41 -4.53 13.50 -8.65
N GLU A 42 -5.19 12.39 -8.31
CA GLU A 42 -6.43 12.40 -7.54
C GLU A 42 -6.23 13.15 -6.22
N TYR A 43 -5.20 12.79 -5.45
CA TYR A 43 -4.91 13.46 -4.17
C TYR A 43 -4.70 14.98 -4.34
N TYR A 44 -3.96 15.41 -5.37
CA TYR A 44 -3.68 16.82 -5.62
C TYR A 44 -4.89 17.60 -6.15
N ASP A 45 -5.86 16.95 -6.77
CA ASP A 45 -7.10 17.58 -7.22
C ASP A 45 -8.06 17.90 -6.04
N HIS A 46 -7.73 17.45 -4.82
CA HIS A 46 -8.48 17.66 -3.57
C HIS A 46 -7.70 18.53 -2.56
N PRO A 47 -7.70 19.87 -2.69
CA PRO A 47 -6.94 20.77 -1.81
C PRO A 47 -7.38 20.72 -0.34
N GLU A 48 -8.58 20.22 -0.04
CA GLU A 48 -9.06 19.97 1.32
C GLU A 48 -8.14 19.05 2.14
N TYR A 49 -7.45 18.10 1.50
CA TYR A 49 -6.53 17.19 2.20
C TYR A 49 -5.22 17.84 2.64
N VAL A 50 -4.87 19.00 2.06
CA VAL A 50 -3.64 19.74 2.40
C VAL A 50 -3.86 20.71 3.56
N GLN A 51 -5.11 20.90 4.00
CA GLN A 51 -5.41 21.73 5.16
C GLN A 51 -4.83 21.08 6.42
N LYS A 52 -4.22 21.90 7.29
CA LYS A 52 -3.54 21.43 8.50
C LYS A 52 -4.38 20.42 9.31
N GLN A 53 -5.65 20.75 9.54
CA GLN A 53 -6.56 19.89 10.30
C GLN A 53 -6.82 18.56 9.58
N ALA A 54 -7.01 18.58 8.26
CA ALA A 54 -7.21 17.38 7.47
C ALA A 54 -5.98 16.46 7.54
N CYS A 55 -4.77 17.03 7.43
CA CYS A 55 -3.53 16.28 7.58
C CYS A 55 -3.42 15.64 8.99
N GLU A 56 -3.70 16.40 10.06
CA GLU A 56 -3.68 15.90 11.44
C GLU A 56 -4.67 14.75 11.64
N TYR A 57 -5.89 14.87 11.10
CA TYR A 57 -6.89 13.80 11.14
C TYR A 57 -6.51 12.58 10.30
N ALA A 58 -5.88 12.77 9.15
CA ALA A 58 -5.40 11.66 8.32
C ALA A 58 -4.33 10.84 9.05
N VAL A 59 -3.37 11.52 9.70
CA VAL A 59 -2.35 10.87 10.54
C VAL A 59 -2.99 10.13 11.70
N TYR A 60 -3.91 10.78 12.42
CA TYR A 60 -4.67 10.15 13.50
C TYR A 60 -5.37 8.86 13.04
N ARG A 61 -6.04 8.89 11.88
CA ARG A 61 -6.75 7.71 11.37
C ARG A 61 -5.80 6.60 10.89
N TYR A 62 -4.66 6.99 10.31
CA TYR A 62 -3.61 6.05 9.93
C TYR A 62 -3.08 5.29 11.16
N GLU A 63 -2.70 6.01 12.21
CA GLU A 63 -2.09 5.41 13.41
C GLU A 63 -3.09 4.66 14.29
N MET A 64 -4.28 5.20 14.48
CA MET A 64 -5.23 4.69 15.49
C MET A 64 -6.22 3.66 14.95
N PHE A 65 -6.48 3.64 13.64
CA PHE A 65 -7.44 2.72 13.05
C PHE A 65 -6.81 1.85 11.96
N TRP A 66 -6.11 2.45 11.00
CA TRP A 66 -5.61 1.70 9.84
C TRP A 66 -4.51 0.71 10.21
N LEU A 67 -3.48 1.14 10.95
CA LEU A 67 -2.40 0.23 11.37
C LEU A 67 -2.90 -0.92 12.27
N PRO A 68 -3.72 -0.69 13.31
CA PRO A 68 -4.31 -1.79 14.09
C PRO A 68 -5.17 -2.72 13.24
N PHE A 69 -6.02 -2.18 12.37
CA PHE A 69 -6.86 -2.96 11.47
C PHE A 69 -6.03 -3.88 10.57
N LEU A 70 -4.96 -3.36 9.96
CA LEU A 70 -4.10 -4.14 9.07
C LEU A 70 -3.33 -5.23 9.82
N ALA A 71 -2.91 -4.95 11.07
CA ALA A 71 -2.27 -5.94 11.93
C ALA A 71 -3.21 -7.11 12.29
N GLU A 72 -4.53 -6.89 12.34
CA GLU A 72 -5.53 -7.92 12.61
C GLU A 72 -5.93 -8.71 11.36
N VAL A 73 -6.16 -8.03 10.23
CA VAL A 73 -6.67 -8.68 9.01
C VAL A 73 -5.55 -9.37 8.22
N GLY A 74 -4.35 -8.79 8.19
CA GLY A 74 -3.21 -9.31 7.43
C GLY A 74 -3.37 -9.30 5.90
N ASP A 75 -4.46 -8.71 5.38
CA ASP A 75 -4.76 -8.62 3.96
C ASP A 75 -4.34 -7.25 3.41
N LEU A 76 -3.41 -7.26 2.46
CA LEU A 76 -2.90 -6.06 1.78
C LEU A 76 -3.76 -5.67 0.56
N GLU A 77 -4.79 -6.45 0.20
CA GLU A 77 -5.69 -6.13 -0.91
C GLU A 77 -6.74 -5.06 -0.56
N ILE A 78 -6.83 -4.68 0.72
CA ILE A 78 -7.77 -3.64 1.18
C ILE A 78 -7.16 -2.26 0.95
N VAL A 79 -7.83 -1.44 0.14
CA VAL A 79 -7.41 -0.07 -0.16
C VAL A 79 -7.90 0.89 0.95
N PRO A 80 -7.01 1.67 1.59
CA PRO A 80 -7.42 2.67 2.58
C PRO A 80 -8.13 3.86 1.94
N PRO A 81 -8.81 4.71 2.76
CA PRO A 81 -9.21 6.04 2.32
C PRO A 81 -8.03 6.83 1.74
N LEU A 82 -8.31 7.70 0.77
CA LEU A 82 -7.30 8.39 -0.05
C LEU A 82 -6.25 9.16 0.76
N ASP A 83 -6.64 9.81 1.83
CA ASP A 83 -5.73 10.57 2.70
C ASP A 83 -4.92 9.68 3.66
N VAL A 84 -5.48 8.57 4.12
CA VAL A 84 -4.73 7.54 4.87
C VAL A 84 -3.70 6.86 3.96
N LEU A 85 -4.04 6.61 2.69
CA LEU A 85 -3.12 6.10 1.68
C LEU A 85 -1.92 7.06 1.49
N PHE A 86 -2.17 8.36 1.49
CA PHE A 86 -1.11 9.37 1.38
C PHE A 86 -0.19 9.44 2.58
N VAL A 87 -0.72 9.27 3.80
CA VAL A 87 0.10 9.15 5.01
C VAL A 87 0.99 7.92 4.95
N TRP A 88 0.44 6.75 4.57
CA TRP A 88 1.22 5.53 4.38
C TRP A 88 2.32 5.71 3.33
N HIS A 89 1.99 6.29 2.17
CA HIS A 89 2.95 6.58 1.11
C HIS A 89 4.10 7.47 1.62
N SER A 90 3.77 8.54 2.35
CA SER A 90 4.75 9.44 2.95
C SER A 90 5.63 8.73 3.98
N HIS A 91 5.04 7.87 4.82
CA HIS A 91 5.74 7.05 5.80
C HIS A 91 6.77 6.12 5.12
N MET A 92 6.38 5.45 4.04
CA MET A 92 7.26 4.55 3.28
C MET A 92 8.43 5.27 2.61
N LEU A 93 8.28 6.56 2.26
CA LEU A 93 9.33 7.39 1.67
C LEU A 93 10.35 7.92 2.70
N ALA A 94 10.06 7.81 4.00
CA ALA A 94 10.91 8.30 5.08
C ALA A 94 11.40 7.15 5.98
N PRO A 95 12.29 6.26 5.50
CA PRO A 95 12.73 5.07 6.24
C PRO A 95 13.60 5.36 7.48
N THR A 96 13.74 6.61 7.87
CA THR A 96 14.49 7.06 9.05
C THR A 96 13.51 7.51 10.12
N SER A 97 13.00 6.56 10.90
CA SER A 97 12.35 6.82 12.19
C SER A 97 12.68 5.67 13.13
#